data_AF-A0A2M6YSS2-F1
#
_entry.id   AF-A0A2M6YSS2-F1
#
_cell.length_a   1.000
_cell.length_b   1.000
_cell.length_c   1.000
_cell.angle_alpha   90.00
_cell.angle_beta   90.00
_cell.angle_gamma   90.00
#
_symmetry.space_group_name_H-M   'P 1'
#
loop_
_entity.id
_entity.type
_entity.pdbx_description
1 polymer ?
#
loop_
_entity_poly.entity_id
_entity_poly.type
_entity_poly.pdbx_seq_one_letter_code
_entity_poly.pdbx_strand_id
1 'polypeptide(L)'
;FKSTHPQKTLEALAKYNLTISETVHNIIKAHAPSLTGRQPQNKAEWSIFCADSLTGLIMAVAFVYPSRKLADVKLSSVVKRLLKEPKFAAGTRREEIKKCALPEGLNLTVEKFVEICLNSMKLIAGEIGV
;
A
#
# COMPACT_ATOMS: atom_id res chain seq x y z
N PHE A 1 -12.20 6.48 14.74
CA PHE A 1 -11.25 5.35 14.53
C PHE A 1 -10.07 5.70 13.63
N LYS A 2 -10.24 6.33 12.46
CA LYS A 2 -9.13 6.59 11.52
C LYS A 2 -7.89 7.28 12.12
N SER A 3 -8.07 8.25 13.02
CA SER A 3 -6.95 9.00 13.62
C SER A 3 -6.09 8.22 14.62
N THR A 4 -6.55 7.07 15.11
CA THR A 4 -5.87 6.29 16.15
C THR A 4 -5.80 4.79 15.86
N HIS A 5 -6.11 4.38 14.63
CA HIS A 5 -6.22 2.96 14.29
C HIS A 5 -4.92 2.16 14.44
N PRO A 6 -3.71 2.68 14.12
CA PRO A 6 -2.50 1.87 14.25
C PRO A 6 -2.15 1.56 15.71
N GLN A 7 -2.53 2.45 16.65
CA GLN A 7 -2.31 2.25 18.09
C GLN A 7 -3.21 1.17 18.70
N LYS A 8 -4.28 0.78 18.00
CA LYS A 8 -5.24 -0.23 18.46
C LYS A 8 -4.88 -1.66 18.10
N THR A 9 -3.78 -1.88 17.37
CA THR A 9 -3.35 -3.20 16.90
C THR A 9 -3.27 -4.23 18.02
N LEU A 10 -2.52 -3.95 19.09
CA LEU A 10 -2.36 -4.89 20.21
C LEU A 10 -3.66 -5.10 20.99
N GLU A 11 -4.43 -4.02 21.20
CA GLU A 11 -5.75 -4.10 21.85
C GLU A 11 -6.71 -5.00 21.05
N ALA A 12 -6.69 -4.90 19.72
CA ALA A 12 -7.55 -5.70 18.84
C ALA A 12 -7.15 -7.18 18.83
N LEU A 13 -5.85 -7.48 18.76
CA LEU A 13 -5.34 -8.85 18.77
C LEU A 13 -5.57 -9.54 20.12
N ALA A 14 -5.43 -8.82 21.23
CA ALA A 14 -5.64 -9.35 22.58
C ALA A 14 -7.07 -9.89 22.80
N LYS A 15 -8.09 -9.34 22.11
CA LYS A 15 -9.49 -9.84 22.16
C LYS A 15 -9.64 -11.28 21.66
N TYR A 16 -8.66 -11.76 20.89
CA TYR A 16 -8.64 -13.11 20.33
C TYR A 16 -7.47 -13.94 20.88
N ASN A 17 -6.85 -13.50 22.00
CA ASN A 17 -5.66 -14.13 22.57
C ASN A 17 -4.46 -14.23 21.60
N LEU A 18 -4.38 -13.32 20.63
CA LEU A 18 -3.29 -13.25 19.65
C LEU A 18 -2.22 -12.25 20.08
N THR A 19 -0.97 -12.57 19.79
CA THR A 19 0.18 -11.70 19.98
C THR A 19 1.00 -11.62 18.69
N ILE A 20 1.83 -10.58 18.57
CA ILE A 20 2.74 -10.37 17.45
C ILE A 20 4.11 -9.98 17.97
N SER A 21 5.16 -10.27 17.18
CA SER A 21 6.50 -9.79 17.50
C SER A 21 6.59 -8.27 17.41
N GLU A 22 7.59 -7.70 18.08
CA GLU A 22 7.89 -6.28 17.97
C GLU A 22 8.20 -5.87 16.53
N THR A 23 8.87 -6.72 15.76
CA THR A 23 9.13 -6.50 14.33
C THR A 23 7.85 -6.28 13.54
N VAL A 24 6.85 -7.15 13.70
CA VAL A 24 5.55 -7.03 13.01
C VAL A 24 4.81 -5.78 13.48
N HIS A 25 4.83 -5.51 14.80
CA HIS A 25 4.19 -4.33 15.35
C HIS A 25 4.80 -3.03 14.80
N ASN A 26 6.13 -3.00 14.62
CA ASN A 26 6.86 -1.87 14.04
C ASN A 26 6.52 -1.66 12.56
N ILE A 27 6.41 -2.74 11.78
CA ILE A 27 5.92 -2.67 10.39
C ILE A 27 4.51 -2.08 10.35
N ILE A 28 3.60 -2.56 11.21
CA ILE A 28 2.25 -2.00 11.30
C ILE A 28 2.30 -0.53 11.71
N LYS A 29 3.14 -0.10 12.65
CA LYS A 29 3.20 1.34 12.99
C LYS A 29 3.73 2.21 11.85
N ALA A 30 4.64 1.70 11.04
CA ALA A 30 5.32 2.46 9.99
C ALA A 30 4.42 2.84 8.79
N HIS A 31 3.26 2.20 8.60
CA HIS A 31 2.35 2.59 7.50
C HIS A 31 1.72 3.99 7.70
N ALA A 32 1.68 4.49 8.94
CA ALA A 32 1.09 5.80 9.28
C ALA A 32 1.98 6.60 10.25
N PRO A 33 3.16 7.08 9.82
CA PRO A 33 4.10 7.80 10.67
C PRO A 33 3.52 9.07 11.30
N SER A 34 2.59 9.73 10.61
CA SER A 34 1.90 10.93 11.12
C SER A 34 1.02 10.65 12.34
N LEU A 35 0.61 9.39 12.55
CA LEU A 35 -0.18 8.98 13.70
C LEU A 35 0.69 8.32 14.77
N THR A 36 1.72 7.56 14.36
CA THR A 36 2.49 6.70 15.27
C THR A 36 3.84 7.27 15.70
N GLY A 37 4.32 8.31 15.02
CA GLY A 37 5.67 8.85 15.18
C GLY A 37 6.78 7.96 14.63
N ARG A 38 6.46 6.76 14.12
CA ARG A 38 7.45 5.81 13.60
C ARG A 38 7.68 6.05 12.12
N GLN A 39 8.82 6.66 11.80
CA GLN A 39 9.30 6.70 10.41
C GLN A 39 9.79 5.31 9.98
N PRO A 40 9.64 4.93 8.70
CA PRO A 40 10.15 3.66 8.20
C PRO A 40 11.68 3.56 8.33
N GLN A 41 12.17 2.44 8.87
CA GLN A 41 13.61 2.25 9.14
C GLN A 41 14.28 1.17 8.30
N ASN A 42 13.50 0.29 7.67
CA ASN A 42 14.00 -0.85 6.89
C ASN A 42 13.10 -1.10 5.69
N LYS A 43 13.52 -2.01 4.79
CA LYS A 43 12.80 -2.30 3.55
C LYS A 43 11.35 -2.76 3.78
N ALA A 44 11.06 -3.51 4.84
CA ALA A 44 9.69 -3.98 5.12
C ALA A 44 8.78 -2.81 5.54
N GLU A 45 9.27 -1.94 6.40
CA GLU A 45 8.56 -0.73 6.84
C GLU A 45 8.34 0.25 5.67
N TRP A 46 9.34 0.45 4.81
CA TRP A 46 9.18 1.26 3.61
C TRP A 46 8.19 0.65 2.61
N SER A 47 8.18 -0.67 2.49
CA SER A 47 7.27 -1.39 1.60
C SER A 47 5.82 -1.17 2.00
N ILE A 48 5.45 -1.37 3.28
CA ILE A 48 4.07 -1.16 3.72
C ILE A 48 3.66 0.31 3.63
N PHE A 49 4.56 1.23 3.99
CA PHE A 49 4.30 2.67 3.89
C PHE A 49 3.96 3.12 2.47
N CYS A 50 4.75 2.69 1.47
CA CYS A 50 4.50 3.05 0.08
C CYS A 50 3.35 2.24 -0.55
N ALA A 51 3.15 0.98 -0.13
CA ALA A 51 2.15 0.09 -0.74
C ALA A 51 0.73 0.37 -0.24
N ASP A 52 0.54 0.83 1.01
CA ASP A 52 -0.77 0.98 1.64
C ASP A 52 -1.76 1.76 0.77
N SER A 53 -1.39 2.97 0.34
CA SER A 53 -2.26 3.75 -0.55
C SER A 53 -2.25 3.27 -2.00
N LEU A 54 -1.19 2.59 -2.46
CA LEU A 54 -1.06 2.16 -3.85
C LEU A 54 -2.01 1.00 -4.18
N THR A 55 -2.19 0.06 -3.26
CA THR A 55 -3.11 -1.08 -3.47
C THR A 55 -4.54 -0.60 -3.74
N GLY A 56 -5.02 0.41 -2.99
CA GLY A 56 -6.32 1.03 -3.24
C GLY A 56 -6.44 1.69 -4.62
N LEU A 57 -5.36 2.33 -5.10
CA LEU A 57 -5.32 2.85 -6.48
C LEU A 57 -5.40 1.72 -7.50
N ILE A 58 -4.64 0.64 -7.33
CA ILE A 58 -4.64 -0.52 -8.23
C ILE A 58 -6.06 -1.14 -8.31
N MET A 59 -6.73 -1.31 -7.17
CA MET A 59 -8.12 -1.77 -7.12
C MET A 59 -9.05 -0.84 -7.89
N ALA A 60 -8.93 0.49 -7.70
CA ALA A 60 -9.73 1.45 -8.45
C ALA A 60 -9.50 1.35 -9.96
N VAL A 61 -8.26 1.09 -10.41
CA VAL A 61 -7.94 0.85 -11.82
C VAL A 61 -8.61 -0.43 -12.33
N ALA A 62 -8.61 -1.51 -11.55
CA ALA A 62 -9.30 -2.74 -11.93
C ALA A 62 -10.80 -2.49 -12.12
N PHE A 63 -11.46 -1.79 -11.21
CA PHE A 63 -12.91 -1.57 -11.27
C PHE A 63 -13.41 -0.71 -12.45
N VAL A 64 -12.53 0.06 -13.09
CA VAL A 64 -12.88 0.81 -14.31
C VAL A 64 -12.58 0.06 -15.61
N TYR A 65 -11.91 -1.09 -15.55
CA TYR A 65 -11.81 -1.99 -16.70
C TYR A 65 -13.15 -2.71 -16.93
N PRO A 66 -13.55 -2.97 -18.19
CA PRO A 66 -14.80 -3.68 -18.47
C PRO A 66 -14.92 -5.05 -17.79
N SER A 67 -13.80 -5.80 -17.73
CA SER A 67 -13.76 -7.11 -17.07
C SER A 67 -13.79 -7.03 -15.55
N ARG A 68 -13.42 -5.89 -14.98
CA ARG A 68 -13.17 -5.68 -13.54
C ARG A 68 -12.14 -6.63 -12.92
N LYS A 69 -11.30 -7.25 -13.76
CA LYS A 69 -10.31 -8.24 -13.34
C LYS A 69 -8.91 -7.63 -13.26
N LEU A 70 -8.17 -7.91 -12.19
CA LEU A 70 -6.76 -7.51 -12.07
C LEU A 70 -5.89 -8.11 -13.17
N ALA A 71 -6.19 -9.33 -13.62
CA ALA A 71 -5.45 -10.01 -14.68
C ALA A 71 -5.31 -9.15 -15.95
N ASP A 72 -6.36 -8.39 -16.29
CA ASP A 72 -6.41 -7.56 -17.50
C ASP A 72 -5.78 -6.18 -17.30
N VAL A 73 -5.53 -5.77 -16.05
CA VAL A 73 -4.94 -4.46 -15.74
C VAL A 73 -3.50 -4.39 -16.25
N LYS A 74 -3.25 -3.37 -17.07
CA LYS A 74 -1.92 -3.05 -17.61
C LYS A 74 -1.16 -2.12 -16.66
N LEU A 75 0.14 -2.37 -16.50
CA LEU A 75 1.06 -1.51 -15.72
C LEU A 75 0.93 -0.03 -16.13
N SER A 76 0.91 0.25 -17.43
CA SER A 76 0.81 1.61 -17.97
C SER A 76 -0.47 2.34 -17.55
N SER A 77 -1.59 1.62 -17.34
CA SER A 77 -2.82 2.22 -16.82
C SER A 77 -2.65 2.67 -15.38
N VAL A 78 -2.06 1.83 -14.53
CA VAL A 78 -1.82 2.19 -13.12
C VAL A 78 -0.86 3.37 -13.02
N VAL A 79 0.26 3.32 -13.75
CA VAL A 79 1.24 4.42 -13.78
C VAL A 79 0.61 5.73 -14.27
N LYS A 80 -0.19 5.68 -15.34
CA LYS A 80 -0.91 6.87 -15.84
C LYS A 80 -1.83 7.47 -14.77
N ARG A 81 -2.65 6.64 -14.11
CA ARG A 81 -3.58 7.10 -13.05
C ARG A 81 -2.84 7.64 -11.82
N LEU A 82 -1.69 7.05 -11.50
CA LEU A 82 -0.85 7.49 -10.38
C LEU A 82 -0.24 8.86 -10.66
N LEU A 83 0.39 9.04 -11.83
CA LEU A 83 1.25 10.19 -12.11
C LEU A 83 0.57 11.34 -12.86
N LYS A 84 -0.44 11.05 -13.69
CA LYS A 84 -1.02 12.04 -14.63
C LYS A 84 -2.48 12.38 -14.35
N GLU A 85 -3.18 11.62 -13.51
CA GLU A 85 -4.61 11.81 -13.26
C GLU A 85 -4.93 11.92 -11.76
N PRO A 86 -4.56 13.02 -11.09
CA PRO A 86 -4.72 13.17 -9.63
C PRO A 86 -6.19 13.10 -9.17
N LYS A 87 -7.14 13.45 -10.04
CA LYS A 87 -8.58 13.35 -9.74
C LYS A 87 -9.08 11.90 -9.68
N PHE A 88 -8.42 10.96 -10.36
CA PHE A 88 -8.77 9.54 -10.28
C PHE A 88 -8.34 8.98 -8.93
N ALA A 89 -9.24 8.33 -8.19
CA ALA A 89 -8.98 7.88 -6.83
C ALA A 89 -8.30 8.98 -5.98
N ALA A 90 -8.97 10.14 -5.86
CA ALA A 90 -8.41 11.38 -5.30
C ALA A 90 -7.85 11.23 -3.87
N GLY A 91 -8.32 10.24 -3.10
CA GLY A 91 -7.77 9.93 -1.77
C GLY A 91 -6.41 9.23 -1.76
N THR A 92 -5.84 8.90 -2.92
CA THR A 92 -4.53 8.25 -3.02
C THR A 92 -3.42 9.19 -2.55
N ARG A 93 -2.62 8.76 -1.57
CA ARG A 93 -1.49 9.49 -1.01
C ARG A 93 -0.26 9.36 -1.93
N ARG A 94 -0.34 10.00 -3.09
CA ARG A 94 0.64 9.88 -4.19
C ARG A 94 2.06 10.22 -3.78
N GLU A 95 2.23 11.25 -2.96
CA GLU A 95 3.56 11.67 -2.49
C GLU A 95 4.20 10.62 -1.56
N GLU A 96 3.42 9.85 -0.80
CA GLU A 96 3.93 8.74 0.01
C GLU A 96 4.36 7.56 -0.87
N ILE A 97 3.58 7.26 -1.92
CA ILE A 97 3.93 6.20 -2.89
C ILE A 97 5.25 6.53 -3.59
N LYS A 98 5.44 7.78 -4.03
CA LYS A 98 6.67 8.22 -4.73
C LYS A 98 7.94 8.11 -3.88
N LYS A 99 7.82 8.10 -2.54
CA LYS A 99 8.98 7.93 -1.64
C LYS A 99 9.67 6.57 -1.79
N CYS A 100 9.06 5.59 -2.47
CA CYS A 100 9.76 4.35 -2.83
C CYS A 100 11.06 4.58 -3.62
N ALA A 101 11.15 5.69 -4.37
CA ALA A 101 12.30 6.06 -5.18
C ALA A 101 13.47 6.68 -4.39
N LEU A 102 13.25 7.03 -3.12
CA LEU A 102 14.33 7.56 -2.29
C LEU A 102 15.39 6.48 -2.02
N PRO A 103 16.69 6.82 -1.97
CA PRO A 103 17.77 5.89 -1.62
C PRO A 103 17.57 5.24 -0.24
N GLU A 104 17.11 6.01 0.75
CA GLU A 104 16.76 5.53 2.09
C GLU A 104 15.46 4.70 2.10
N GLY A 105 14.64 4.85 1.05
CA GLY A 105 13.39 4.15 0.85
C GLY A 105 13.60 2.74 0.32
N LEU A 106 13.08 2.48 -0.89
CA LEU A 106 13.26 1.19 -1.57
C LEU A 106 14.32 1.27 -2.66
N ASN A 107 14.77 2.48 -3.02
CA ASN A 107 15.67 2.72 -4.14
C ASN A 107 15.17 2.09 -5.45
N LEU A 108 13.85 2.22 -5.71
CA LEU A 108 13.18 1.70 -6.90
C LEU A 108 12.51 2.84 -7.67
N THR A 109 12.55 2.81 -8.99
CA THR A 109 11.67 3.68 -9.79
C THR A 109 10.20 3.44 -9.41
N VAL A 110 9.36 4.48 -9.48
CA VAL A 110 7.94 4.38 -9.16
C VAL A 110 7.26 3.32 -10.02
N GLU A 111 7.58 3.25 -11.31
CA GLU A 111 7.06 2.25 -12.25
C GLU A 111 7.40 0.83 -11.80
N LYS A 112 8.64 0.57 -11.37
CA LYS A 112 9.06 -0.74 -10.87
C LYS A 112 8.33 -1.12 -9.59
N PHE A 113 8.14 -0.17 -8.68
CA PHE A 113 7.37 -0.42 -7.46
C PHE A 113 5.91 -0.75 -7.77
N VAL A 114 5.29 0.00 -8.69
CA VAL A 114 3.92 -0.29 -9.17
C VAL A 114 3.82 -1.66 -9.82
N GLU A 115 4.80 -2.06 -10.64
CA GLU A 115 4.85 -3.39 -11.24
C GLU A 115 4.87 -4.50 -10.19
N ILE A 116 5.72 -4.38 -9.18
CA ILE A 116 5.83 -5.36 -8.10
C ILE A 116 4.49 -5.49 -7.36
N CYS A 117 3.87 -4.37 -6.96
CA CYS A 117 2.59 -4.40 -6.26
C CYS A 117 1.47 -4.98 -7.14
N LEU A 118 1.39 -4.56 -8.42
CA LEU A 118 0.37 -5.07 -9.34
C LEU A 118 0.49 -6.57 -9.56
N ASN A 119 1.70 -7.07 -9.80
CA ASN A 119 1.93 -8.50 -10.01
C ASN A 119 1.68 -9.30 -8.72
N SER A 120 2.05 -8.78 -7.56
CA SER A 120 1.74 -9.42 -6.27
C SER A 120 0.24 -9.52 -6.04
N MET A 121 -0.52 -8.46 -6.32
CA MET A 121 -1.97 -8.46 -6.20
C MET A 121 -2.65 -9.42 -7.21
N LYS A 122 -2.10 -9.56 -8.43
CA LYS A 122 -2.62 -10.51 -9.43
C LYS A 122 -2.56 -11.96 -8.93
N LEU A 123 -1.56 -12.34 -8.16
CA LEU A 123 -1.41 -13.70 -7.63
C LEU A 123 -2.51 -14.08 -6.63
N ILE A 124 -3.05 -13.09 -5.91
CA ILE A 124 -4.08 -13.29 -4.89
C ILE A 124 -5.45 -12.73 -5.31
N ALA A 125 -5.64 -12.44 -6.60
CA ALA A 125 -6.80 -11.70 -7.11
C ALA A 125 -8.15 -12.33 -6.66
N GLY A 126 -8.23 -13.67 -6.71
CA GLY A 126 -9.39 -14.43 -6.23
C GLY A 126 -9.72 -14.26 -4.74
N GLU A 127 -8.73 -13.94 -3.89
CA GLU A 127 -8.92 -13.71 -2.45
C GLU A 127 -9.40 -12.27 -2.16
N ILE A 128 -9.01 -11.30 -3.01
CA ILE A 128 -9.32 -9.88 -2.82
C ILE A 128 -10.49 -9.39 -3.69
N GLY A 129 -11.19 -10.30 -4.36
CA GLY A 129 -12.47 -10.04 -5.04
C GLY A 129 -12.37 -9.30 -6.38
N VAL A 130 -11.23 -9.42 -7.07
CA VAL A 130 -10.93 -8.79 -8.38
C VAL A 130 -10.08 -9.69 -9.26
#